data_AF-A0A8J6K5H2-F1
#
_entry.id   AF-A0A8J6K5H2-F1
#
_cell.length_a   1.000
_cell.length_b   1.000
_cell.length_c   1.000
_cell.angle_alpha   90.00
_cell.angle_beta   90.00
_cell.angle_gamma   90.00
#
_symmetry.space_group_name_H-M   'P 1'
#
loop_
_entity.id
_entity.type
_entity.pdbx_description
1 polymer ?
#
loop_
_entity_poly.entity_id
_entity_poly.type
_entity_poly.pdbx_seq_one_letter_code
_entity_poly.pdbx_strand_id
1 'polypeptide(L)'
;MSMAFLEPPILGWKENPVEFDSVFNESMYTWSWGSPDILPMFAKGASGDHVFTHCYLAESEDFAAEDATKLDSWVFDHVKAFFRSAQSNQTLLRKLHQDKVVFFLHLLGLDTNGHAHRPGSREYKDNVKKVDEGVKEMVTLIEDFYGNDDKTAFIFTSDHGMTDWGSHGAGHPSETLTPLVAWGAGVHHARENLVLDPGSTEWNLENWRRLDVNQADVAPLMAALIGLSYPLNSVGVLPVEYINSSNLFKAESMLTNALQILQQFKVKMAQKKQTTLPFLFLPFSLLSESKQLDIVRKARSYIHGGNYKEAMELCRTLIDFALEGLAYYHTYDRFFLGTSLVVAFTGWILYVILIIMKTNPSIIRTSSSYTGVSSIVLQVMVLRFLVQLYCFV
;
A
#
# COMPACT_ATOMS: atom_id res chain seq x y z
N MET A 1 0.60 -3.50 -2.20
CA MET A 1 0.48 -2.08 -2.60
C MET A 1 -0.37 -1.37 -1.57
N SER A 2 0.14 -0.36 -0.88
CA SER A 2 -0.69 0.49 -0.01
C SER A 2 -0.12 1.89 -0.06
N MET A 3 -0.72 2.73 -0.90
CA MET A 3 -0.57 4.16 -0.85
C MET A 3 -1.95 4.76 -0.94
N ALA A 4 -2.33 5.50 0.09
CA ALA A 4 -3.51 6.35 0.05
C ALA A 4 -3.21 7.49 -0.93
N PHE A 5 -3.79 7.43 -2.13
CA PHE A 5 -3.87 8.57 -3.02
C PHE A 5 -4.88 9.55 -2.40
N LEU A 6 -4.39 10.65 -1.85
CA LEU A 6 -5.21 11.80 -1.48
C LEU A 6 -4.79 12.97 -2.39
N GLU A 7 -5.79 13.47 -3.14
CA GLU A 7 -5.91 14.77 -3.83
C GLU A 7 -5.90 14.80 -5.39
N PRO A 8 -6.78 15.63 -6.01
CA PRO A 8 -7.10 15.61 -7.45
C PRO A 8 -6.04 16.31 -8.33
N PRO A 9 -6.08 16.12 -9.67
CA PRO A 9 -4.93 16.31 -10.54
C PRO A 9 -4.71 17.77 -10.91
N ILE A 10 -3.81 18.44 -10.19
CA ILE A 10 -3.19 19.69 -10.64
C ILE A 10 -1.68 19.51 -10.45
N LEU A 11 -0.98 19.13 -11.52
CA LEU A 11 0.48 19.16 -11.70
C LEU A 11 1.34 18.97 -10.43
N GLY A 12 1.85 17.75 -10.25
CA GLY A 12 3.25 17.59 -9.83
C GLY A 12 3.50 16.95 -8.47
N TRP A 13 3.66 15.63 -8.47
CA TRP A 13 4.75 14.92 -7.79
C TRP A 13 5.20 13.79 -8.72
N LYS A 14 6.31 13.98 -9.46
CA LYS A 14 6.90 12.92 -10.31
C LYS A 14 7.62 11.84 -9.49
N GLU A 15 7.81 12.06 -8.19
CA GLU A 15 8.44 11.10 -7.31
C GLU A 15 7.69 11.03 -5.98
N ASN A 16 7.39 9.82 -5.53
CA ASN A 16 6.95 9.62 -4.17
C ASN A 16 8.13 9.95 -3.23
N PRO A 17 7.99 10.91 -2.29
CA PRO A 17 9.05 11.29 -1.36
C PRO A 17 9.33 10.23 -0.29
N VAL A 18 8.49 9.20 -0.19
CA VAL A 18 8.65 8.10 0.77
C VAL A 18 9.51 7.02 0.15
N GLU A 19 10.69 6.78 0.72
CA GLU A 19 11.45 5.55 0.46
C GLU A 19 10.55 4.35 0.79
N PHE A 20 10.22 3.54 -0.21
CA PHE A 20 9.38 2.36 -0.04
C PHE A 20 10.14 1.11 -0.44
N ASP A 21 9.95 0.07 0.36
CA ASP A 21 10.52 -1.25 0.11
C ASP A 21 9.45 -2.16 -0.51
N SER A 22 9.87 -3.11 -1.33
CA SER A 22 8.98 -3.97 -2.09
C SER A 22 9.47 -5.42 -2.12
N VAL A 23 8.62 -6.33 -2.59
CA VAL A 23 9.00 -7.74 -2.78
C VAL A 23 10.19 -7.86 -3.76
N PHE A 24 10.38 -6.89 -4.66
CA PHE A 24 11.43 -6.93 -5.66
C PHE A 24 12.81 -6.73 -5.02
N ASN A 25 12.90 -5.89 -3.99
CA ASN A 25 14.12 -5.62 -3.23
C ASN A 25 14.64 -6.87 -2.51
N GLU A 26 13.74 -7.72 -2.03
CA GLU A 26 14.08 -8.97 -1.34
C GLU A 26 14.27 -10.16 -2.32
N SER A 27 13.88 -10.00 -3.59
CA SER A 27 13.96 -11.04 -4.62
C SER A 27 15.40 -11.28 -5.10
N MET A 28 15.67 -12.49 -5.59
CA MET A 28 16.98 -12.80 -6.19
C MET A 28 17.17 -12.04 -7.50
N TYR A 29 16.13 -12.01 -8.34
CA TYR A 29 16.07 -11.19 -9.54
C TYR A 29 14.63 -10.78 -9.81
N THR A 30 14.44 -9.55 -10.28
CA THR A 30 13.16 -9.10 -10.83
C THR A 30 13.37 -8.59 -12.25
N TRP A 31 12.51 -9.00 -13.18
CA TRP A 31 12.35 -8.34 -14.47
C TRP A 31 10.95 -7.75 -14.58
N SER A 32 10.89 -6.49 -14.99
CA SER A 32 9.64 -5.73 -15.05
C SER A 32 9.46 -5.03 -16.39
N TRP A 33 8.21 -4.99 -16.88
CA TRP A 33 7.83 -4.37 -18.15
C TRP A 33 6.60 -3.49 -17.99
N GLY A 34 6.61 -2.29 -18.55
CA GLY A 34 5.46 -1.37 -18.52
C GLY A 34 5.81 0.11 -18.47
N SER A 35 5.08 0.86 -17.66
CA SER A 35 5.10 2.33 -17.63
C SER A 35 6.40 2.90 -17.05
N PRO A 36 7.01 3.93 -17.68
CA PRO A 36 8.11 4.69 -17.10
C PRO A 36 7.73 5.49 -15.84
N ASP A 37 6.45 5.67 -15.55
CA ASP A 37 6.00 6.35 -14.33
C ASP A 37 5.91 5.41 -13.11
N ILE A 38 5.76 4.10 -13.35
CA ILE A 38 5.56 3.10 -12.28
C ILE A 38 6.82 2.28 -12.01
N LEU A 39 7.46 1.74 -13.05
CA LEU A 39 8.56 0.79 -12.90
C LEU A 39 9.78 1.36 -12.14
N PRO A 40 10.23 2.59 -12.41
CA PRO A 40 11.38 3.16 -11.71
C PRO A 40 11.17 3.29 -10.19
N MET A 41 9.92 3.41 -9.75
CA MET A 41 9.60 3.46 -8.32
C MET A 41 10.09 2.20 -7.60
N PHE A 42 9.93 1.02 -8.21
CA PHE A 42 10.34 -0.25 -7.60
C PHE A 42 11.84 -0.54 -7.70
N ALA A 43 12.52 0.03 -8.71
CA ALA A 43 13.97 -0.06 -8.82
C ALA A 43 14.67 0.91 -7.84
N LYS A 44 14.02 2.03 -7.50
CA LYS A 44 14.52 3.02 -6.55
C LYS A 44 14.51 2.44 -5.13
N GLY A 45 15.70 2.16 -4.60
CA GLY A 45 15.88 1.53 -3.28
C GLY A 45 16.21 0.05 -3.34
N ALA A 46 16.15 -0.60 -4.51
CA ALA A 46 16.73 -1.93 -4.70
C ALA A 46 18.25 -1.80 -4.64
N SER A 47 18.88 -2.51 -3.70
CA SER A 47 20.34 -2.49 -3.58
C SER A 47 20.96 -3.41 -4.65
N GLY A 48 21.44 -2.81 -5.75
CA GLY A 48 22.34 -3.47 -6.71
C GLY A 48 21.71 -3.93 -8.04
N ASP A 49 22.44 -4.79 -8.76
CA ASP A 49 22.18 -5.19 -10.16
C ASP A 49 21.21 -6.39 -10.30
N HIS A 50 20.05 -6.34 -9.63
CA HIS A 50 19.10 -7.45 -9.60
C HIS A 50 17.64 -7.11 -9.95
N VAL A 51 17.26 -5.83 -9.96
CA VAL A 51 15.93 -5.37 -10.42
C VAL A 51 16.09 -4.69 -11.78
N PHE A 52 15.53 -5.28 -12.82
CA PHE A 52 15.62 -4.82 -14.21
C PHE A 52 14.28 -4.25 -14.67
N THR A 53 14.30 -3.02 -15.17
CA THR A 53 13.11 -2.31 -15.67
C THR A 53 13.20 -2.11 -17.18
N HIS A 54 12.13 -2.48 -17.88
CA HIS A 54 11.97 -2.30 -19.31
C HIS A 54 10.73 -1.46 -19.57
N CYS A 55 10.93 -0.18 -19.88
CA CYS A 55 9.83 0.74 -20.12
C CYS A 55 9.68 1.03 -21.62
N TYR A 56 8.43 1.21 -22.06
CA TYR A 56 8.19 1.94 -23.32
C TYR A 56 8.52 3.42 -23.11
N LEU A 57 8.62 4.16 -24.23
CA LEU A 57 8.87 5.60 -24.20
C LEU A 57 7.68 6.34 -23.56
N ALA A 58 7.95 7.36 -22.73
CA ALA A 58 6.90 8.12 -22.04
C ALA A 58 5.91 8.76 -23.02
N GLU A 59 6.36 9.15 -24.21
CA GLU A 59 5.52 9.69 -25.28
C GLU A 59 4.53 8.65 -25.86
N SER A 60 4.70 7.37 -25.53
CA SER A 60 3.78 6.30 -25.94
C SER A 60 2.50 6.29 -25.09
N GLU A 61 2.54 6.86 -23.87
CA GLU A 61 1.40 7.07 -22.96
C GLU A 61 0.54 8.26 -23.42
N ASP A 62 0.03 8.13 -24.64
CA ASP A 62 -0.87 9.12 -25.22
C ASP A 62 -2.31 8.76 -24.83
N PHE A 63 -2.81 9.44 -23.80
CA PHE A 63 -4.20 9.31 -23.32
C PHE A 63 -5.25 9.81 -24.33
N ALA A 64 -4.83 10.43 -25.43
CA ALA A 64 -5.69 10.81 -26.54
C ALA A 64 -5.55 9.88 -27.75
N ALA A 65 -4.68 8.86 -27.70
CA ALA A 65 -4.50 7.92 -28.81
C ALA A 65 -5.75 7.05 -29.01
N GLU A 66 -6.11 6.80 -30.27
CA GLU A 66 -7.24 5.94 -30.64
C GLU A 66 -7.04 4.45 -30.27
N ASP A 67 -5.80 4.01 -30.04
CA ASP A 67 -5.49 2.62 -29.65
C ASP A 67 -4.48 2.57 -28.50
N ALA A 68 -4.98 2.50 -27.27
CA ALA A 68 -4.16 2.31 -26.08
C ALA A 68 -3.72 0.84 -25.88
N THR A 69 -4.28 -0.12 -26.62
CA THR A 69 -3.91 -1.54 -26.50
C THR A 69 -2.47 -1.83 -26.93
N LYS A 70 -1.84 -0.87 -27.65
CA LYS A 70 -0.43 -0.90 -28.03
C LYS A 70 0.51 -1.01 -26.81
N LEU A 71 0.13 -0.44 -25.67
CA LEU A 71 0.95 -0.47 -24.44
C LEU A 71 1.01 -1.88 -23.86
N ASP A 72 -0.14 -2.56 -23.77
CA ASP A 72 -0.21 -3.95 -23.30
C ASP A 72 0.49 -4.90 -24.29
N SER A 73 0.29 -4.66 -25.60
CA SER A 73 0.96 -5.42 -26.66
C SER A 73 2.48 -5.31 -26.56
N TRP A 74 2.99 -4.09 -26.30
CA TRP A 74 4.41 -3.85 -26.11
C TRP A 74 4.95 -4.70 -24.96
N VAL A 75 4.25 -4.73 -23.82
CA VAL A 75 4.64 -5.54 -22.66
C VAL A 75 4.73 -7.02 -23.03
N PHE A 76 3.67 -7.58 -23.61
CA PHE A 76 3.64 -9.00 -23.99
C PHE A 76 4.72 -9.35 -25.03
N ASP A 77 4.94 -8.50 -26.03
CA ASP A 77 5.96 -8.73 -27.06
C ASP A 77 7.38 -8.67 -26.51
N HIS A 78 7.66 -7.77 -25.56
CA HIS A 78 8.97 -7.67 -24.92
C HIS A 78 9.24 -8.84 -23.98
N VAL A 79 8.22 -9.34 -23.28
CA VAL A 79 8.33 -10.58 -22.48
C VAL A 79 8.63 -11.77 -23.40
N LYS A 80 7.89 -11.93 -24.51
CA LYS A 80 8.17 -12.98 -25.51
C LYS A 80 9.59 -12.88 -26.08
N ALA A 81 10.04 -11.69 -26.44
CA ALA A 81 11.40 -11.46 -26.94
C ALA A 81 12.46 -11.79 -25.88
N PHE A 82 12.21 -11.41 -24.62
CA PHE A 82 13.08 -11.70 -23.49
C PHE A 82 13.29 -13.19 -23.29
N PHE A 83 12.22 -13.99 -23.18
CA PHE A 83 12.33 -15.44 -23.01
C PHE A 83 12.97 -16.13 -24.22
N ARG A 84 12.71 -15.66 -25.46
CA ARG A 84 13.44 -16.15 -26.65
C ARG A 84 14.93 -15.86 -26.57
N SER A 85 15.30 -14.65 -26.13
CA SER A 85 16.71 -14.27 -25.98
C SER A 85 17.43 -15.14 -24.94
N ALA A 86 16.75 -15.50 -23.85
CA ALA A 86 17.27 -16.34 -22.79
C ALA A 86 17.68 -17.74 -23.28
N GLN A 87 16.98 -18.31 -24.26
CA GLN A 87 17.34 -19.61 -24.85
C GLN A 87 18.73 -19.63 -25.49
N SER A 88 19.19 -18.48 -25.99
CA SER A 88 20.51 -18.33 -26.63
C SER A 88 21.58 -17.67 -25.74
N ASN A 89 21.18 -17.14 -24.58
CA ASN A 89 22.06 -16.44 -23.64
C ASN A 89 22.22 -17.24 -22.35
N GLN A 90 23.32 -17.99 -22.24
CA GLN A 90 23.59 -18.86 -21.08
C GLN A 90 23.63 -18.10 -19.75
N THR A 91 24.11 -16.86 -19.74
CA THR A 91 24.16 -16.05 -18.51
C THR A 91 22.75 -15.70 -18.05
N LEU A 92 21.90 -15.25 -18.97
CA LEU A 92 20.50 -14.93 -18.68
C LEU A 92 19.72 -16.18 -18.25
N LEU A 93 19.90 -17.29 -18.97
CA LEU A 93 19.27 -18.56 -18.62
C LEU A 93 19.61 -18.99 -17.19
N ARG A 94 20.89 -18.92 -16.79
CA ARG A 94 21.30 -19.23 -15.41
C ARG A 94 20.65 -18.34 -14.36
N LYS A 95 20.45 -17.05 -14.66
CA LYS A 95 19.75 -16.13 -13.76
C LYS A 95 18.26 -16.48 -13.63
N LEU A 96 17.62 -16.82 -14.75
CA LEU A 96 16.19 -17.18 -14.78
C LEU A 96 15.89 -18.52 -14.09
N HIS A 97 16.88 -19.41 -13.96
CA HIS A 97 16.79 -20.67 -13.22
C HIS A 97 17.31 -20.57 -11.76
N GLN A 98 17.48 -19.36 -11.22
CA GLN A 98 17.67 -19.19 -9.77
C GLN A 98 16.32 -19.25 -9.05
N ASP A 99 16.37 -19.51 -7.74
CA ASP A 99 15.20 -19.38 -6.88
C ASP A 99 14.81 -17.90 -6.72
N LYS A 100 13.57 -17.64 -6.30
CA LYS A 100 13.10 -16.29 -5.89
C LYS A 100 13.14 -15.25 -7.01
N VAL A 101 12.84 -15.66 -8.23
CA VAL A 101 12.69 -14.79 -9.40
C VAL A 101 11.26 -14.21 -9.45
N VAL A 102 11.15 -12.92 -9.78
CA VAL A 102 9.86 -12.23 -9.98
C VAL A 102 9.78 -11.66 -11.39
N PHE A 103 8.64 -11.88 -12.05
CA PHE A 103 8.28 -11.19 -13.29
C PHE A 103 7.12 -10.24 -13.00
N PHE A 104 7.26 -8.97 -13.36
CA PHE A 104 6.24 -7.96 -13.13
C PHE A 104 5.80 -7.31 -14.45
N LEU A 105 4.54 -7.52 -14.82
CA LEU A 105 3.96 -6.97 -16.05
C LEU A 105 2.93 -5.91 -15.66
N HIS A 106 3.21 -4.66 -16.00
CA HIS A 106 2.31 -3.53 -15.75
C HIS A 106 1.56 -3.16 -17.03
N LEU A 107 0.25 -3.42 -17.06
CA LEU A 107 -0.61 -3.31 -18.24
C LEU A 107 -1.46 -2.02 -18.14
N LEU A 108 -0.99 -0.93 -18.76
CA LEU A 108 -1.59 0.40 -18.64
C LEU A 108 -2.76 0.65 -19.62
N GLY A 109 -2.91 -0.17 -20.67
CA GLY A 109 -3.85 0.11 -21.76
C GLY A 109 -5.31 0.25 -21.29
N LEU A 110 -5.71 -0.53 -20.28
CA LEU A 110 -7.06 -0.47 -19.69
C LEU A 110 -7.34 0.86 -19.00
N ASP A 111 -6.42 1.39 -18.20
CA ASP A 111 -6.58 2.69 -17.54
C ASP A 111 -6.72 3.80 -18.60
N THR A 112 -5.82 3.80 -19.57
CA THR A 112 -5.81 4.78 -20.67
C THR A 112 -7.14 4.78 -21.45
N ASN A 113 -7.60 3.60 -21.88
CA ASN A 113 -8.88 3.46 -22.57
C ASN A 113 -10.07 3.84 -21.69
N GLY A 114 -9.99 3.57 -20.40
CA GLY A 114 -11.07 3.90 -19.50
C GLY A 114 -11.18 5.41 -19.23
N HIS A 115 -10.09 6.17 -19.16
CA HIS A 115 -10.13 7.64 -19.16
C HIS A 115 -10.66 8.20 -20.48
N ALA A 116 -10.14 7.71 -21.60
CA ALA A 116 -10.46 8.25 -22.92
C ALA A 116 -11.88 7.91 -23.40
N HIS A 117 -12.30 6.66 -23.22
CA HIS A 117 -13.52 6.11 -23.81
C HIS A 117 -14.57 5.66 -22.78
N ARG A 118 -14.22 5.61 -21.49
CA ARG A 118 -15.05 5.10 -20.36
C ARG A 118 -15.13 3.56 -20.30
N PRO A 119 -15.28 2.96 -19.11
CA PRO A 119 -15.30 1.50 -18.93
C PRO A 119 -16.37 0.74 -19.73
N GLY A 120 -17.51 1.39 -20.03
CA GLY A 120 -18.61 0.77 -20.78
C GLY A 120 -18.39 0.66 -22.30
N SER A 121 -17.35 1.33 -22.82
CA SER A 121 -17.07 1.47 -24.26
C SER A 121 -16.67 0.17 -24.94
N ARG A 122 -16.67 0.20 -26.29
CA ARG A 122 -16.21 -0.95 -27.08
C ARG A 122 -14.70 -1.09 -26.97
N GLU A 123 -13.99 0.03 -27.00
CA GLU A 123 -12.54 0.17 -26.92
C GLU A 123 -12.01 -0.47 -25.64
N TYR A 124 -12.61 -0.13 -24.48
CA TYR A 124 -12.27 -0.74 -23.20
C TYR A 124 -12.52 -2.25 -23.20
N LYS A 125 -13.69 -2.70 -23.68
CA LYS A 125 -14.04 -4.14 -23.71
C LYS A 125 -13.16 -4.95 -24.66
N ASP A 126 -12.81 -4.39 -25.80
CA ASP A 126 -11.90 -5.03 -26.75
C ASP A 126 -10.46 -5.07 -26.19
N ASN A 127 -10.04 -4.07 -25.40
CA ASN A 127 -8.79 -4.13 -24.64
C ASN A 127 -8.83 -5.22 -23.56
N VAL A 128 -9.94 -5.38 -22.82
CA VAL A 128 -10.08 -6.46 -21.82
C VAL A 128 -9.86 -7.83 -22.46
N LYS A 129 -10.47 -8.09 -23.63
CA LYS A 129 -10.25 -9.35 -24.37
C LYS A 129 -8.79 -9.55 -24.75
N LYS A 130 -8.12 -8.48 -25.19
CA LYS A 130 -6.71 -8.52 -25.58
C LYS A 130 -5.79 -8.80 -24.38
N VAL A 131 -6.10 -8.25 -23.21
CA VAL A 131 -5.39 -8.57 -21.97
C VAL A 131 -5.64 -10.03 -21.55
N ASP A 132 -6.88 -10.52 -21.64
CA ASP A 132 -7.22 -11.93 -21.35
C ASP A 132 -6.43 -12.92 -22.24
N GLU A 133 -6.42 -12.68 -23.55
CA GLU A 133 -5.62 -13.45 -24.52
C GLU A 133 -4.12 -13.37 -24.21
N GLY A 134 -3.61 -12.17 -23.90
CA GLY A 134 -2.21 -11.95 -23.55
C GLY A 134 -1.80 -12.66 -22.25
N VAL A 135 -2.65 -12.63 -21.21
CA VAL A 135 -2.41 -13.36 -19.95
C VAL A 135 -2.31 -14.85 -20.22
N LYS A 136 -3.23 -15.41 -21.02
CA LYS A 136 -3.17 -16.82 -21.43
C LYS A 136 -1.86 -17.15 -22.14
N GLU A 137 -1.43 -16.33 -23.10
CA GLU A 137 -0.14 -16.52 -23.80
C GLU A 137 1.05 -16.46 -22.84
N MET A 138 1.07 -15.52 -21.88
CA MET A 138 2.18 -15.37 -20.94
C MET A 138 2.27 -16.55 -19.97
N VAL A 139 1.13 -17.05 -19.48
CA VAL A 139 1.09 -18.25 -18.64
C VAL A 139 1.71 -19.43 -19.37
N THR A 140 1.23 -19.73 -20.59
CA THR A 140 1.76 -20.83 -21.41
C THR A 140 3.26 -20.64 -21.70
N LEU A 141 3.69 -19.44 -22.08
CA LEU A 141 5.10 -19.14 -22.34
C LEU A 141 5.99 -19.44 -21.13
N ILE A 142 5.58 -19.00 -19.94
CA ILE A 142 6.36 -19.14 -18.71
C ILE A 142 6.38 -20.61 -18.26
N GLU A 143 5.23 -21.29 -18.26
CA GLU A 143 5.14 -22.70 -17.89
C GLU A 143 5.98 -23.58 -18.84
N ASP A 144 5.89 -23.36 -20.16
CA ASP A 144 6.70 -24.08 -21.15
C ASP A 144 8.20 -23.81 -20.98
N PHE A 145 8.58 -22.56 -20.70
CA PHE A 145 9.99 -22.19 -20.48
C PHE A 145 10.60 -22.95 -19.30
N TYR A 146 9.85 -23.13 -18.22
CA TYR A 146 10.26 -23.90 -17.05
C TYR A 146 9.96 -25.41 -17.16
N GLY A 147 9.46 -25.87 -18.31
CA GLY A 147 9.18 -27.28 -18.54
C GLY A 147 8.03 -27.83 -17.69
N ASN A 148 7.05 -26.98 -17.35
CA ASN A 148 5.87 -27.33 -16.56
C ASN A 148 6.27 -27.99 -15.21
N ASP A 149 7.19 -27.37 -14.48
CA ASP A 149 7.79 -27.94 -13.26
C ASP A 149 6.93 -27.77 -11.99
N ASP A 150 5.73 -27.21 -12.11
CA ASP A 150 4.81 -26.87 -11.02
C ASP A 150 5.43 -25.98 -9.92
N LYS A 151 6.41 -25.13 -10.27
CA LYS A 151 7.07 -24.20 -9.32
C LYS A 151 6.76 -22.72 -9.54
N THR A 152 5.95 -22.39 -10.54
CA THR A 152 5.54 -21.02 -10.81
C THR A 152 4.21 -20.72 -10.14
N ALA A 153 4.14 -19.59 -9.43
CA ALA A 153 2.90 -19.03 -8.90
C ALA A 153 2.56 -17.75 -9.66
N PHE A 154 1.27 -17.52 -9.89
CA PHE A 154 0.77 -16.35 -10.61
C PHE A 154 -0.17 -15.55 -9.71
N ILE A 155 -0.05 -14.23 -9.76
CA ILE A 155 -0.94 -13.29 -9.10
C ILE A 155 -1.36 -12.25 -10.14
N PHE A 156 -2.66 -12.13 -10.36
CA PHE A 156 -3.28 -11.14 -11.23
C PHE A 156 -4.16 -10.22 -10.39
N THR A 157 -3.92 -8.92 -10.47
CA THR A 157 -4.67 -7.91 -9.71
C THR A 157 -4.63 -6.56 -10.41
N SER A 158 -5.34 -5.59 -9.83
CA SER A 158 -5.30 -4.17 -10.22
C SER A 158 -4.87 -3.33 -9.02
N ASP A 159 -4.23 -2.20 -9.29
CA ASP A 159 -3.87 -1.19 -8.30
C ASP A 159 -5.06 -0.31 -7.91
N HIS A 160 -5.95 -0.02 -8.87
CA HIS A 160 -7.23 0.62 -8.62
C HIS A 160 -8.31 0.15 -9.60
N GLY A 161 -9.55 0.54 -9.31
CA GLY A 161 -10.67 0.50 -10.25
C GLY A 161 -10.95 1.90 -10.81
N MET A 162 -12.11 2.06 -11.45
CA MET A 162 -12.52 3.35 -11.99
C MET A 162 -14.05 3.49 -12.00
N THR A 163 -14.53 4.73 -11.89
CA THR A 163 -15.96 5.04 -12.05
C THR A 163 -16.41 4.88 -13.52
N ASP A 164 -17.71 4.76 -13.75
CA ASP A 164 -18.31 4.70 -15.10
C ASP A 164 -17.99 5.94 -15.96
N TRP A 165 -17.56 7.03 -15.34
CA TRP A 165 -17.13 8.26 -16.01
C TRP A 165 -15.68 8.23 -16.48
N GLY A 166 -14.94 7.16 -16.19
CA GLY A 166 -13.51 7.12 -16.49
C GLY A 166 -12.70 7.97 -15.52
N SER A 167 -13.07 8.02 -14.24
CA SER A 167 -12.32 8.77 -13.22
C SER A 167 -12.02 7.93 -12.00
N HIS A 168 -10.85 8.14 -11.40
CA HIS A 168 -10.44 7.58 -10.12
C HIS A 168 -9.68 8.62 -9.25
N GLY A 169 -9.45 8.32 -7.96
CA GLY A 169 -8.79 9.19 -6.96
C GLY A 169 -9.69 9.72 -5.82
N ALA A 170 -10.98 9.39 -5.78
CA ALA A 170 -11.95 9.88 -4.78
C ALA A 170 -12.31 8.85 -3.69
N GLY A 171 -11.81 7.62 -3.80
CA GLY A 171 -11.96 6.57 -2.78
C GLY A 171 -13.31 5.83 -2.82
N HIS A 172 -14.09 5.95 -3.89
CA HIS A 172 -15.32 5.18 -4.06
C HIS A 172 -15.02 3.67 -4.16
N PRO A 173 -15.94 2.77 -3.78
CA PRO A 173 -15.73 1.33 -3.94
C PRO A 173 -15.38 0.89 -5.37
N SER A 174 -15.95 1.52 -6.40
CA SER A 174 -15.58 1.25 -7.80
C SER A 174 -14.14 1.60 -8.14
N GLU A 175 -13.49 2.45 -7.33
CA GLU A 175 -12.10 2.87 -7.51
C GLU A 175 -11.14 2.08 -6.62
N THR A 176 -11.62 1.48 -5.54
CA THR A 176 -10.78 0.87 -4.48
C THR A 176 -10.87 -0.64 -4.42
N LEU A 177 -12.00 -1.22 -4.85
CA LEU A 177 -12.16 -2.66 -4.98
C LEU A 177 -11.50 -3.12 -6.28
N THR A 178 -10.51 -4.00 -6.14
CA THR A 178 -9.75 -4.54 -7.26
C THR A 178 -9.86 -6.06 -7.29
N PRO A 179 -9.83 -6.68 -8.48
CA PRO A 179 -9.81 -8.14 -8.57
C PRO A 179 -8.49 -8.66 -7.98
N LEU A 180 -8.54 -9.84 -7.36
CA LEU A 180 -7.35 -10.61 -7.01
C LEU A 180 -7.59 -12.06 -7.40
N VAL A 181 -6.75 -12.57 -8.29
CA VAL A 181 -6.75 -13.98 -8.71
C VAL A 181 -5.33 -14.51 -8.51
N ALA A 182 -5.20 -15.62 -7.81
CA ALA A 182 -3.91 -16.29 -7.60
C ALA A 182 -4.04 -17.78 -7.91
N TRP A 183 -3.03 -18.35 -8.57
CA TRP A 183 -2.98 -19.77 -8.93
C TRP A 183 -1.54 -20.26 -9.09
N GLY A 184 -1.39 -21.56 -9.36
CA GLY A 184 -0.09 -22.21 -9.53
C GLY A 184 0.51 -22.71 -8.20
N ALA A 185 1.83 -22.79 -8.16
CA ALA A 185 2.58 -23.40 -7.07
C ALA A 185 2.27 -22.76 -5.71
N GLY A 186 1.96 -23.57 -4.70
CA GLY A 186 1.75 -23.10 -3.34
C GLY A 186 0.47 -22.29 -3.10
N VAL A 187 -0.43 -22.16 -4.08
CA VAL A 187 -1.73 -21.51 -3.94
C VAL A 187 -2.84 -22.56 -3.75
N HIS A 188 -3.84 -22.29 -2.91
CA HIS A 188 -5.01 -23.15 -2.75
C HIS A 188 -5.85 -23.15 -4.00
N HIS A 189 -6.34 -24.34 -4.40
CA HIS A 189 -7.40 -24.43 -5.38
C HIS A 189 -8.68 -23.77 -4.86
N ALA A 190 -9.50 -23.29 -5.80
CA ALA A 190 -10.82 -22.75 -5.50
C ALA A 190 -11.63 -23.76 -4.68
N ARG A 191 -12.26 -23.28 -3.60
CA ARG A 191 -13.06 -24.11 -2.70
C ARG A 191 -14.53 -23.79 -2.91
N GLU A 192 -15.36 -24.82 -2.88
CA GLU A 192 -16.80 -24.64 -2.98
C GLU A 192 -17.33 -23.79 -1.83
N ASN A 193 -18.32 -22.96 -2.13
CA ASN A 193 -18.99 -22.12 -1.18
C ASN A 193 -20.25 -22.80 -0.67
N LEU A 194 -20.41 -22.87 0.66
CA LEU A 194 -21.62 -23.41 1.28
C LEU A 194 -22.67 -22.33 1.56
N VAL A 195 -22.32 -21.05 1.34
CA VAL A 195 -23.17 -19.89 1.64
C VAL A 195 -23.19 -18.96 0.43
N LEU A 196 -24.37 -18.57 -0.03
CA LEU A 196 -24.51 -17.61 -1.13
C LEU A 196 -23.85 -16.28 -0.76
N ASP A 197 -22.90 -15.83 -1.59
CA ASP A 197 -22.34 -14.48 -1.55
C ASP A 197 -22.93 -13.64 -2.70
N PRO A 198 -23.76 -12.63 -2.40
CA PRO A 198 -24.38 -11.77 -3.42
C PRO A 198 -23.35 -11.09 -4.34
N GLY A 199 -22.16 -10.75 -3.83
CA GLY A 199 -21.12 -10.09 -4.63
C GLY A 199 -20.48 -11.02 -5.66
N SER A 200 -20.53 -12.34 -5.45
CA SER A 200 -19.98 -13.33 -6.37
C SER A 200 -20.94 -13.71 -7.49
N THR A 201 -22.24 -13.47 -7.32
CA THR A 201 -23.27 -13.78 -8.34
C THR A 201 -23.10 -12.95 -9.60
N GLU A 202 -22.70 -11.68 -9.49
CA GLU A 202 -22.43 -10.82 -10.65
C GLU A 202 -21.33 -11.39 -11.56
N TRP A 203 -20.43 -12.19 -10.98
CA TRP A 203 -19.27 -12.78 -11.68
C TRP A 203 -19.53 -14.22 -12.09
N ASN A 204 -20.73 -14.76 -11.82
CA ASN A 204 -21.07 -16.19 -11.94
C ASN A 204 -20.12 -17.10 -11.14
N LEU A 205 -19.68 -16.63 -9.96
CA LEU A 205 -18.76 -17.32 -9.04
C LEU A 205 -19.43 -17.68 -7.71
N GLU A 206 -20.76 -17.67 -7.62
CA GLU A 206 -21.50 -17.90 -6.37
C GLU A 206 -21.25 -19.27 -5.73
N ASN A 207 -20.83 -20.25 -6.53
CA ASN A 207 -20.48 -21.60 -6.04
C ASN A 207 -19.07 -21.68 -5.47
N TRP A 208 -18.27 -20.62 -5.58
CA TRP A 208 -16.88 -20.58 -5.13
C TRP A 208 -16.71 -19.62 -3.96
N ARG A 209 -15.87 -20.01 -3.00
CA ARG A 209 -15.62 -19.24 -1.79
C ARG A 209 -14.83 -17.98 -2.16
N ARG A 210 -15.45 -16.82 -1.97
CA ARG A 210 -14.78 -15.52 -2.04
C ARG A 210 -13.84 -15.30 -0.85
N LEU A 211 -12.66 -14.75 -1.13
CA LEU A 211 -11.65 -14.36 -0.14
C LEU A 211 -11.16 -12.94 -0.44
N ASP A 212 -11.72 -11.97 0.28
CA ASP A 212 -11.25 -10.59 0.21
C ASP A 212 -10.01 -10.38 1.09
N VAL A 213 -9.09 -9.54 0.62
CA VAL A 213 -7.88 -9.12 1.32
C VAL A 213 -7.67 -7.62 1.10
N ASN A 214 -6.82 -6.99 1.91
CA ASN A 214 -6.41 -5.62 1.61
C ASN A 214 -5.34 -5.63 0.51
N GLN A 215 -5.24 -4.57 -0.30
CA GLN A 215 -4.19 -4.47 -1.33
C GLN A 215 -2.76 -4.55 -0.74
N ALA A 216 -2.60 -4.16 0.54
CA ALA A 216 -1.34 -4.29 1.27
C ALA A 216 -0.91 -5.76 1.42
N ASP A 217 -1.88 -6.69 1.47
CA ASP A 217 -1.70 -8.11 1.77
C ASP A 217 -1.13 -8.90 0.58
N VAL A 218 -1.14 -8.31 -0.63
CA VAL A 218 -0.52 -8.91 -1.82
C VAL A 218 1.00 -9.07 -1.65
N ALA A 219 1.66 -8.11 -1.01
CA ALA A 219 3.11 -8.17 -0.79
C ALA A 219 3.52 -9.35 0.13
N PRO A 220 2.91 -9.56 1.31
CA PRO A 220 3.21 -10.74 2.11
C PRO A 220 2.74 -12.05 1.46
N LEU A 221 1.67 -12.05 0.65
CA LEU A 221 1.30 -13.23 -0.13
C LEU A 221 2.42 -13.63 -1.11
N MET A 222 2.91 -12.69 -1.92
CA MET A 222 4.03 -12.91 -2.84
C MET A 222 5.28 -13.39 -2.09
N ALA A 223 5.66 -12.70 -1.02
CA ALA A 223 6.85 -13.04 -0.25
C ALA A 223 6.77 -14.47 0.32
N ALA A 224 5.61 -14.88 0.85
CA ALA A 224 5.43 -16.23 1.37
C ALA A 224 5.49 -17.30 0.27
N LEU A 225 4.90 -17.06 -0.91
CA LEU A 225 4.88 -18.03 -2.00
C LEU A 225 6.27 -18.39 -2.52
N ILE A 226 7.18 -17.42 -2.59
CA ILE A 226 8.55 -17.63 -3.07
C ILE A 226 9.61 -17.66 -1.94
N GLY A 227 9.19 -17.66 -0.68
CA GLY A 227 10.09 -17.81 0.48
C GLY A 227 11.04 -16.63 0.71
N LEU A 228 10.54 -15.41 0.52
CA LEU A 228 11.24 -14.16 0.80
C LEU A 228 10.98 -13.65 2.21
N SER A 229 11.86 -12.76 2.68
CA SER A 229 11.55 -11.87 3.78
C SER A 229 10.37 -10.98 3.39
N TYR A 230 9.55 -10.59 4.37
CA TYR A 230 8.54 -9.57 4.11
C TYR A 230 9.20 -8.20 3.92
N PRO A 231 8.72 -7.37 2.98
CA PRO A 231 9.26 -6.02 2.80
C PRO A 231 9.23 -5.23 4.11
N LEU A 232 10.30 -4.47 4.36
CA LEU A 232 10.60 -3.81 5.62
C LEU A 232 9.41 -2.98 6.12
N ASN A 233 8.83 -2.20 5.21
CA ASN A 233 7.73 -1.26 5.45
C ASN A 233 6.35 -1.87 5.15
N SER A 234 6.25 -3.19 4.96
CA SER A 234 4.97 -3.85 4.70
C SER A 234 4.07 -3.78 5.93
N VAL A 235 2.87 -3.22 5.75
CA VAL A 235 1.77 -3.27 6.73
C VAL A 235 0.73 -4.34 6.39
N GLY A 236 0.99 -5.14 5.34
CA GLY A 236 0.10 -6.20 4.90
C GLY A 236 0.09 -7.38 5.85
N VAL A 237 -1.07 -8.03 5.95
CA VAL A 237 -1.31 -9.24 6.72
C VAL A 237 -1.27 -10.44 5.78
N LEU A 238 -0.49 -11.47 6.08
CA LEU A 238 -0.41 -12.67 5.26
C LEU A 238 -1.80 -13.34 5.11
N PRO A 239 -2.36 -13.46 3.89
CA PRO A 239 -3.63 -14.15 3.69
C PRO A 239 -3.42 -15.66 3.62
N VAL A 240 -3.29 -16.30 4.78
CA VAL A 240 -2.95 -17.74 4.94
C VAL A 240 -3.94 -18.70 4.26
N GLU A 241 -5.14 -18.21 3.97
CA GLU A 241 -6.20 -18.91 3.23
C GLU A 241 -5.80 -19.16 1.76
N TYR A 242 -4.98 -18.30 1.17
CA TYR A 242 -4.43 -18.49 -0.19
C TYR A 242 -3.30 -19.52 -0.22
N ILE A 243 -2.56 -19.72 0.88
CA ILE A 243 -1.35 -20.56 0.90
C ILE A 243 -1.69 -22.05 1.01
N ASN A 244 -1.33 -22.85 0.01
CA ASN A 244 -1.39 -24.31 0.03
C ASN A 244 -0.06 -24.92 0.50
N SER A 245 0.17 -24.87 1.80
CA SER A 245 1.35 -25.45 2.46
C SER A 245 0.99 -25.97 3.86
N SER A 246 1.96 -26.57 4.54
CA SER A 246 1.79 -27.12 5.89
C SER A 246 1.33 -26.06 6.90
N ASN A 247 0.58 -26.47 7.92
CA ASN A 247 0.18 -25.58 9.00
C ASN A 247 1.37 -25.00 9.77
N LEU A 248 2.49 -25.74 9.86
CA LEU A 248 3.74 -25.24 10.41
C LEU A 248 4.28 -24.05 9.59
N PHE A 249 4.36 -24.21 8.26
CA PHE A 249 4.80 -23.13 7.36
C PHE A 249 3.92 -21.89 7.50
N LYS A 250 2.59 -22.07 7.53
CA LYS A 250 1.65 -20.95 7.72
C LYS A 250 1.86 -20.24 9.06
N ALA A 251 2.04 -21.00 10.14
CA ALA A 251 2.22 -20.44 11.47
C ALA A 251 3.55 -19.69 11.61
N GLU A 252 4.66 -20.24 11.11
CA GLU A 252 5.97 -19.56 11.09
C GLU A 252 5.97 -18.32 10.19
N SER A 253 5.31 -18.39 9.04
CA SER A 253 5.17 -17.25 8.11
C SER A 253 4.32 -16.14 8.73
N MET A 254 3.23 -16.48 9.41
CA MET A 254 2.38 -15.52 10.14
C MET A 254 3.10 -14.92 11.35
N LEU A 255 3.89 -15.73 12.09
CA LEU A 255 4.73 -15.21 13.18
C LEU A 255 5.77 -14.22 12.66
N THR A 256 6.42 -14.53 11.54
CA THR A 256 7.40 -13.63 10.91
C THR A 256 6.74 -12.32 10.46
N ASN A 257 5.55 -12.38 9.87
CA ASN A 257 4.77 -11.20 9.50
C ASN A 257 4.40 -10.35 10.74
N ALA A 258 3.97 -11.00 11.83
CA ALA A 258 3.65 -10.31 13.07
C ALA A 258 4.85 -9.65 13.73
N LEU A 259 6.02 -10.31 13.72
CA LEU A 259 7.26 -9.74 14.24
C LEU A 259 7.73 -8.54 13.42
N GLN A 260 7.55 -8.58 12.10
CA GLN A 260 7.88 -7.47 11.21
C GLN A 260 7.07 -6.21 11.53
N ILE A 261 5.74 -6.35 11.60
CA ILE A 261 4.83 -5.23 11.91
C ILE A 261 5.05 -4.74 13.35
N LEU A 262 5.29 -5.65 14.30
CA LEU A 262 5.65 -5.28 15.68
C LEU A 262 6.93 -4.45 15.72
N GLN A 263 7.92 -4.75 14.87
CA GLN A 263 9.15 -3.99 14.83
C GLN A 263 8.93 -2.57 14.30
N GLN A 264 8.09 -2.40 13.28
CA GLN A 264 7.68 -1.06 12.82
C GLN A 264 6.99 -0.26 13.94
N PHE A 265 6.05 -0.89 14.66
CA PHE A 265 5.40 -0.28 15.83
C PHE A 265 6.43 0.20 16.87
N LYS A 266 7.42 -0.64 17.21
CA LYS A 266 8.47 -0.31 18.19
C LYS A 266 9.33 0.88 17.75
N VAL A 267 9.76 0.88 16.49
CA VAL A 267 10.56 1.97 15.92
C VAL A 267 9.76 3.27 15.94
N LYS A 268 8.49 3.23 15.50
CA LYS A 268 7.63 4.42 15.47
C LYS A 268 7.34 4.97 16.86
N MET A 269 7.07 4.10 17.83
CA MET A 269 6.94 4.47 19.24
C MET A 269 8.20 5.16 19.76
N ALA A 270 9.38 4.59 19.48
CA ALA A 270 10.65 5.15 19.94
C ALA A 270 10.93 6.53 19.33
N GLN A 271 10.71 6.68 18.02
CA GLN A 271 10.80 7.97 17.33
C GLN A 271 9.85 9.00 17.96
N LYS A 272 8.60 8.61 18.24
CA LYS A 272 7.64 9.53 18.84
C LYS A 272 8.02 9.91 20.27
N LYS A 273 8.52 8.96 21.06
CA LYS A 273 9.02 9.20 22.42
C LYS A 273 10.22 10.14 22.44
N GLN A 274 11.14 10.04 21.48
CA GLN A 274 12.32 10.90 21.39
C GLN A 274 11.97 12.34 20.98
N THR A 275 10.94 12.51 20.16
CA THR A 275 10.48 13.81 19.65
C THR A 275 9.42 14.47 20.54
N THR A 276 9.01 13.82 21.63
CA THR A 276 8.00 14.33 22.58
C THR A 276 8.66 14.62 23.92
N LEU A 277 8.29 15.73 24.56
CA LEU A 277 8.77 16.03 25.92
C LEU A 277 8.45 14.85 26.86
N PRO A 278 9.42 14.35 27.66
CA PRO A 278 9.28 13.09 28.39
C PRO A 278 8.04 12.99 29.29
N PHE A 279 7.58 14.11 29.84
CA PHE A 279 6.42 14.19 30.73
C PHE A 279 5.07 14.28 30.00
N LEU A 280 5.06 14.47 28.67
CA LEU A 280 3.86 14.50 27.83
C LEU A 280 3.67 13.22 27.03
N PHE A 281 4.69 12.35 26.96
CA PHE A 281 4.62 11.12 26.20
C PHE A 281 3.71 10.08 26.90
N LEU A 282 2.57 9.83 26.27
CA LEU A 282 1.66 8.73 26.54
C LEU A 282 1.95 7.55 25.60
N PRO A 283 2.30 6.35 26.12
CA PRO A 283 2.46 5.16 25.31
C PRO A 283 1.10 4.54 24.94
N PHE A 284 1.06 3.82 23.81
CA PHE A 284 -0.09 3.03 23.41
C PHE A 284 -0.34 1.87 24.39
N SER A 285 -1.44 1.93 25.12
CA SER A 285 -1.72 1.06 26.28
C SER A 285 -2.11 -0.37 25.91
N LEU A 286 -2.71 -0.57 24.72
CA LEU A 286 -3.19 -1.89 24.29
C LEU A 286 -2.06 -2.85 23.92
N LEU A 287 -0.83 -2.35 23.72
CA LEU A 287 0.33 -3.16 23.33
C LEU A 287 1.58 -2.80 24.16
N SER A 288 1.48 -2.95 25.49
CA SER A 288 2.63 -2.80 26.39
C SER A 288 3.77 -3.77 26.06
N GLU A 289 5.00 -3.44 26.46
CA GLU A 289 6.18 -4.29 26.24
C GLU A 289 6.01 -5.70 26.85
N SER A 290 5.41 -5.80 28.04
CA SER A 290 5.10 -7.08 28.66
C SER A 290 4.09 -7.91 27.86
N LYS A 291 3.07 -7.26 27.28
CA LYS A 291 2.07 -7.92 26.44
C LYS A 291 2.67 -8.37 25.10
N GLN A 292 3.56 -7.57 24.50
CA GLN A 292 4.30 -7.96 23.30
C GLN A 292 5.13 -9.23 23.55
N LEU A 293 5.92 -9.24 24.63
CA LEU A 293 6.75 -10.40 25.01
C LEU A 293 5.90 -11.64 25.31
N ASP A 294 4.78 -11.47 26.02
CA ASP A 294 3.87 -12.58 26.35
C ASP A 294 3.25 -13.21 25.10
N ILE A 295 2.72 -12.40 24.17
CA ILE A 295 2.10 -12.90 22.94
C ILE A 295 3.14 -13.64 22.07
N VAL A 296 4.33 -13.04 21.85
CA VAL A 296 5.39 -13.67 21.04
C VAL A 296 5.86 -14.98 21.66
N ARG A 297 6.08 -15.02 22.98
CA ARG A 297 6.45 -16.24 23.69
C ARG A 297 5.39 -17.33 23.56
N LYS A 298 4.11 -16.99 23.74
CA LYS A 298 2.99 -17.92 23.61
C LYS A 298 2.86 -18.45 22.18
N ALA A 299 2.96 -17.59 21.17
CA ALA A 299 2.93 -18.00 19.76
C ALA A 299 4.04 -19.01 19.45
N ARG A 300 5.29 -18.73 19.87
CA ARG A 300 6.41 -19.68 19.70
C ARG A 300 6.18 -21.01 20.42
N SER A 301 5.66 -20.96 21.65
CA SER A 301 5.31 -22.16 22.42
C SER A 301 4.24 -23.00 21.72
N TYR A 302 3.20 -22.36 21.18
CA TYR A 302 2.15 -23.04 20.42
C TYR A 302 2.67 -23.67 19.14
N ILE A 303 3.54 -22.99 18.38
CA ILE A 303 4.18 -23.57 17.19
C ILE A 303 5.00 -24.81 17.57
N HIS A 304 5.83 -24.70 18.61
CA HIS A 304 6.63 -25.83 19.10
C HIS A 304 5.77 -27.01 19.57
N GLY A 305 4.62 -26.72 20.18
CA GLY A 305 3.64 -27.71 20.63
C GLY A 305 2.69 -28.23 19.54
N GLY A 306 2.81 -27.79 18.28
CA GLY A 306 1.93 -28.21 17.18
C GLY A 306 0.54 -27.53 17.14
N ASN A 307 0.29 -26.56 18.03
CA ASN A 307 -0.95 -25.80 18.12
C ASN A 307 -0.94 -24.62 17.14
N TYR A 308 -0.88 -24.93 15.83
CA TYR A 308 -0.64 -23.94 14.79
C TYR A 308 -1.76 -22.93 14.63
N LYS A 309 -3.02 -23.34 14.86
CA LYS A 309 -4.18 -22.46 14.72
C LYS A 309 -4.16 -21.37 15.79
N GLU A 310 -3.94 -21.76 17.04
CA GLU A 310 -3.82 -20.87 18.19
C GLU A 310 -2.62 -19.92 18.04
N ALA A 311 -1.51 -20.42 17.47
CA ALA A 311 -0.37 -19.57 17.13
C ALA A 311 -0.72 -18.50 16.10
N MET A 312 -1.40 -18.86 15.02
CA MET A 312 -1.82 -17.90 13.98
C MET A 312 -2.82 -16.87 14.51
N GLU A 313 -3.78 -17.28 15.34
CA GLU A 313 -4.74 -16.36 15.98
C GLU A 313 -4.05 -15.34 16.92
N LEU A 314 -3.06 -15.79 17.70
CA LEU A 314 -2.23 -14.89 18.51
C LEU A 314 -1.41 -13.93 17.65
N CYS A 315 -0.83 -14.41 16.55
CA CYS A 315 -0.06 -13.57 15.64
C CYS A 315 -0.95 -12.52 14.97
N ARG A 316 -2.17 -12.88 14.56
CA ARG A 316 -3.15 -11.93 14.01
C ARG A 316 -3.54 -10.86 15.03
N THR A 317 -3.81 -11.28 16.26
CA THR A 317 -4.07 -10.35 17.38
C THR A 317 -2.90 -9.38 17.62
N LEU A 318 -1.65 -9.86 17.51
CA LEU A 318 -0.47 -9.01 17.63
C LEU A 318 -0.36 -8.00 16.48
N ILE A 319 -0.63 -8.44 15.25
CA ILE A 319 -0.66 -7.58 14.06
C ILE A 319 -1.71 -6.49 14.23
N ASP A 320 -2.93 -6.84 14.62
CA ASP A 320 -4.04 -5.90 14.80
C ASP A 320 -3.67 -4.80 15.81
N PHE A 321 -3.14 -5.18 16.98
CA PHE A 321 -2.68 -4.20 17.97
C PHE A 321 -1.49 -3.37 17.49
N ALA A 322 -0.58 -3.95 16.73
CA ALA A 322 0.59 -3.23 16.22
C ALA A 322 0.20 -2.22 15.14
N LEU A 323 -0.74 -2.55 14.25
CA LEU A 323 -1.29 -1.65 13.25
C LEU A 323 -2.11 -0.51 13.90
N GLU A 324 -2.94 -0.82 14.90
CA GLU A 324 -3.65 0.20 15.68
C GLU A 324 -2.67 1.14 16.39
N GLY A 325 -1.61 0.58 16.96
CA GLY A 325 -0.54 1.33 17.59
C GLY A 325 0.25 2.21 16.61
N LEU A 326 0.50 1.74 15.38
CA LEU A 326 1.10 2.54 14.31
C LEU A 326 0.20 3.71 13.93
N ALA A 327 -1.11 3.48 13.75
CA ALA A 327 -2.08 4.54 13.48
C ALA A 327 -2.13 5.58 14.63
N TYR A 328 -2.09 5.11 15.88
CA TYR A 328 -2.00 5.95 17.07
C TYR A 328 -0.77 6.87 17.03
N TYR A 329 0.42 6.33 16.74
CA TYR A 329 1.64 7.16 16.67
C TYR A 329 1.72 8.02 15.40
N HIS A 330 1.08 7.63 14.30
CA HIS A 330 0.95 8.47 13.10
C HIS A 330 0.07 9.69 13.34
N THR A 331 -1.00 9.54 14.12
CA THR A 331 -1.97 10.62 14.39
C THR A 331 -1.77 11.27 15.76
N TYR A 332 -0.67 10.97 16.44
CA TYR A 332 -0.41 11.34 17.82
C TYR A 332 -0.54 12.84 18.10
N ASP A 333 0.05 13.66 17.25
CA ASP A 333 0.05 15.12 17.43
C ASP A 333 -1.20 15.80 16.90
N ARG A 334 -2.11 15.06 16.25
CA ARG A 334 -3.26 15.63 15.54
C ARG A 334 -4.14 16.49 16.45
N PHE A 335 -4.43 16.01 17.66
CA PHE A 335 -5.24 16.76 18.62
C PHE A 335 -4.54 18.02 19.12
N PHE A 336 -3.24 17.92 19.42
CA PHE A 336 -2.45 19.03 19.91
C PHE A 336 -2.27 20.12 18.83
N LEU A 337 -1.88 19.73 17.62
CA LEU A 337 -1.74 20.63 16.47
C LEU A 337 -3.09 21.26 16.11
N GLY A 338 -4.17 20.47 16.09
CA GLY A 338 -5.52 20.98 15.85
C GLY A 338 -5.93 22.03 16.88
N THR A 339 -5.71 21.77 18.17
CA THR A 339 -6.01 22.73 19.24
C THR A 339 -5.16 23.98 19.12
N SER A 340 -3.86 23.84 18.82
CA SER A 340 -2.93 24.97 18.66
C SER A 340 -3.33 25.88 17.50
N LEU A 341 -3.75 25.29 16.37
CA LEU A 341 -4.26 26.04 15.22
C LEU A 341 -5.55 26.79 15.58
N VAL A 342 -6.51 26.14 16.23
CA VAL A 342 -7.77 26.79 16.64
C VAL A 342 -7.51 27.96 17.58
N VAL A 343 -6.62 27.80 18.57
CA VAL A 343 -6.23 28.88 19.48
C VAL A 343 -5.52 30.01 18.74
N ALA A 344 -4.62 29.70 17.82
CA ALA A 344 -3.89 30.70 17.03
C ALA A 344 -4.84 31.55 16.17
N PHE A 345 -5.73 30.89 15.41
CA PHE A 345 -6.72 31.58 14.57
C PHE A 345 -7.71 32.38 15.40
N THR A 346 -8.20 31.83 16.52
CA THR A 346 -9.10 32.56 17.42
C THR A 346 -8.41 33.79 18.02
N GLY A 347 -7.16 33.63 18.47
CA GLY A 347 -6.34 34.72 19.00
C GLY A 347 -6.09 35.81 17.94
N TRP A 348 -5.78 35.42 16.71
CA TRP A 348 -5.60 36.34 15.59
C TRP A 348 -6.88 37.11 15.25
N ILE A 349 -8.02 36.42 15.16
CA ILE A 349 -9.32 37.05 14.90
C ILE A 349 -9.65 38.06 16.00
N LEU A 350 -9.49 37.68 17.27
CA LEU A 350 -9.71 38.58 18.40
C LEU A 350 -8.76 39.79 18.35
N TYR A 351 -7.50 39.59 18.00
CA TYR A 351 -6.53 40.66 17.84
C TYR A 351 -6.94 41.66 16.74
N VAL A 352 -7.36 41.17 15.58
CA VAL A 352 -7.85 42.00 14.47
C VAL A 352 -9.11 42.77 14.89
N ILE A 353 -10.06 42.12 15.57
CA ILE A 353 -11.26 42.78 16.12
C ILE A 353 -10.86 43.93 17.05
N LEU A 354 -9.93 43.70 17.97
CA LEU A 354 -9.46 44.74 18.90
C LEU A 354 -8.79 45.92 18.18
N ILE A 355 -8.02 45.67 17.11
CA ILE A 355 -7.43 46.73 16.28
C ILE A 355 -8.52 47.54 15.55
N ILE A 356 -9.48 46.86 14.94
CA ILE A 356 -10.59 47.51 14.21
C ILE A 356 -11.38 48.40 15.17
N MET A 357 -11.70 47.88 16.36
CA MET A 357 -12.35 48.63 17.44
C MET A 357 -11.53 49.87 17.84
N LYS A 358 -10.23 49.71 18.07
CA LYS A 358 -9.34 50.83 18.45
C LYS A 358 -9.24 51.90 17.35
N THR A 359 -9.23 51.50 16.09
CA THR A 359 -9.00 52.40 14.93
C THR A 359 -10.29 53.09 14.48
N ASN A 360 -11.47 52.53 14.79
CA ASN A 360 -12.78 53.08 14.45
C ASN A 360 -13.61 53.38 15.71
N PRO A 361 -13.26 54.43 16.48
CA PRO A 361 -13.95 54.76 17.74
C PRO A 361 -15.43 55.16 17.55
N SER A 362 -15.87 55.47 16.33
CA SER A 362 -17.29 55.64 15.97
C SER A 362 -18.12 54.37 16.13
N ILE A 363 -17.50 53.18 16.04
CA ILE A 363 -18.15 51.88 16.27
C ILE A 363 -18.38 51.63 17.78
N ILE A 364 -17.53 52.20 18.65
CA ILE A 364 -17.58 52.01 20.11
C ILE A 364 -18.54 52.98 20.81
N ARG A 365 -18.93 54.08 20.14
CA ARG A 365 -19.72 55.17 20.75
C ARG A 365 -21.12 54.77 21.27
N THR A 366 -21.57 53.55 21.05
CA THR A 366 -22.82 52.99 21.62
C THR A 366 -22.63 52.10 22.86
N SER A 367 -21.41 51.85 23.35
CA SER A 367 -21.22 51.06 24.58
C SER A 367 -20.05 51.55 25.42
N SER A 368 -20.35 52.29 26.47
CA SER A 368 -19.39 52.81 27.45
C SER A 368 -18.87 51.73 28.42
N SER A 369 -17.59 51.92 28.79
CA SER A 369 -16.82 51.37 29.92
C SER A 369 -16.31 49.92 29.86
N TYR A 370 -15.19 49.67 29.18
CA TYR A 370 -14.18 48.70 29.65
C TYR A 370 -12.77 49.15 29.19
N THR A 371 -11.98 49.70 30.10
CA THR A 371 -10.56 50.00 29.90
C THR A 371 -9.76 49.37 31.04
N GLY A 372 -8.83 48.45 30.72
CA GLY A 372 -7.79 48.05 31.68
C GLY A 372 -7.05 46.73 31.44
N VAL A 373 -7.64 45.72 30.79
CA VAL A 373 -7.10 44.34 30.89
C VAL A 373 -6.52 43.78 29.57
N SER A 374 -6.70 44.43 28.42
CA SER A 374 -6.44 43.78 27.12
C SER A 374 -4.96 43.69 26.70
N SER A 375 -4.08 44.61 27.12
CA SER A 375 -2.70 44.65 26.59
C SER A 375 -1.80 43.55 27.18
N ILE A 376 -1.92 43.28 28.48
CA ILE A 376 -1.04 42.33 29.19
C ILE A 376 -1.46 40.90 28.89
N VAL A 377 -2.76 40.61 28.87
CA VAL A 377 -3.28 39.28 28.52
C VAL A 377 -2.88 38.89 27.10
N LEU A 378 -2.95 39.83 26.15
CA LEU A 378 -2.57 39.60 24.77
C LEU A 378 -1.06 39.36 24.61
N GLN A 379 -0.21 40.13 25.30
CA GLN A 379 1.24 39.90 25.30
C GLN A 379 1.62 38.56 25.92
N VAL A 380 0.93 38.13 26.99
CA VAL A 380 1.15 36.82 27.62
C VAL A 380 0.67 35.68 26.73
N MET A 381 -0.45 35.83 26.01
CA MET A 381 -0.92 34.82 25.06
C MET A 381 0.01 34.69 23.85
N VAL A 382 0.50 35.80 23.29
CA VAL A 382 1.47 35.79 22.19
C VAL A 382 2.82 35.22 22.64
N LEU A 383 3.31 35.59 23.83
CA LEU A 383 4.56 35.03 24.37
C LEU A 383 4.43 33.53 24.67
N ARG A 384 3.30 33.07 25.22
CA ARG A 384 3.04 31.63 25.41
C ARG A 384 2.95 30.88 24.09
N PHE A 385 2.32 31.48 23.07
CA PHE A 385 2.24 30.92 21.72
C PHE A 385 3.64 30.82 21.07
N LEU A 386 4.46 31.87 21.17
CA LEU A 386 5.83 31.87 20.64
C LEU A 386 6.76 30.90 21.39
N VAL A 387 6.61 30.74 22.72
CA VAL A 387 7.35 29.73 23.49
C VAL A 387 6.90 28.32 23.13
N GLN A 388 5.59 28.10 22.91
CA GLN A 388 5.09 26.81 22.42
C GLN A 388 5.56 26.49 21.00
N LEU A 389 5.72 27.51 20.14
CA LEU A 389 6.26 27.33 18.79
C LEU A 389 7.78 27.07 18.81
N TYR A 390 8.53 27.78 19.66
CA TYR A 390 9.99 27.67 19.75
C TYR A 390 10.46 26.36 20.41
N CYS A 391 9.68 25.77 21.32
CA CYS A 391 10.02 24.49 21.94
C CYS A 391 9.75 23.27 21.04
N PHE A 392 9.20 23.45 19.84
CA PHE A 392 8.72 22.36 18.97
C PHE A 392 9.14 22.45 17.49
N VAL A 393 9.97 23.44 17.13
CA VAL A 393 10.88 23.36 15.98
C VAL A 393 12.18 22.75 16.49
#